data_AF-A0A151ICU4-F1
#
_entry.id   AF-A0A151ICU4-F1
#
_cell.length_a   1.000
_cell.length_b   1.000
_cell.length_c   1.000
_cell.angle_alpha   90.00
_cell.angle_beta   90.00
_cell.angle_gamma   90.00
#
_symmetry.space_group_name_H-M   'P 1'
#
loop_
_entity.id
_entity.type
_entity.pdbx_description
1 polymer ?
#
loop_
_entity_poly.entity_id
_entity_poly.type
_entity_poly.pdbx_seq_one_letter_code
_entity_poly.pdbx_strand_id
1 'polypeptide(L)'
;MTITLQSALAPLFIISWFLCLGLFEYPLGQPRWYFSCLYILSVWSGLIYYCYYPFITVVVKGSGLIVTLILLLNNLSSILISLYRYKELKICLCELSIVNDTLEALGAPKEYQMLRNWIIRIIFVWITYFFTEFAMLCYILCNIYSYRFVDLFKGIYSLLYLSDYAKHVNISSALICGTLLGYTSSRFHRVNDRLHILYSNLFENNADYGCKRQTSSILVCYQITGAKDRKQDIWILM
;
A
#
# COMPACT_ATOMS: atom_id res chain seq x y z
N MET A 1 -10.02 -17.84 -16.03
CA MET A 1 -10.51 -16.75 -15.18
C MET A 1 -9.49 -15.62 -15.26
N THR A 2 -9.83 -14.48 -15.85
CA THR A 2 -8.90 -13.35 -16.00
C THR A 2 -8.68 -12.71 -14.62
N ILE A 3 -7.47 -12.86 -14.08
CA ILE A 3 -7.10 -12.25 -12.80
C ILE A 3 -7.06 -10.74 -13.02
N THR A 4 -7.85 -9.98 -12.26
CA THR A 4 -7.80 -8.51 -12.28
C THR A 4 -6.70 -8.00 -11.33
N LEU A 5 -6.20 -6.79 -11.58
CA LEU A 5 -5.23 -6.13 -10.70
C LEU A 5 -5.70 -6.11 -9.23
N GLN A 6 -6.99 -5.84 -9.03
CA GLN A 6 -7.60 -5.81 -7.70
C GLN A 6 -7.61 -7.20 -7.02
N SER A 7 -7.78 -8.27 -7.80
CA SER A 7 -7.68 -9.64 -7.31
C SER A 7 -6.23 -10.02 -6.91
N ALA A 8 -5.24 -9.51 -7.64
CA ALA A 8 -3.83 -9.71 -7.30
C ALA A 8 -3.42 -9.02 -5.98
N LEU A 9 -4.01 -7.86 -5.70
CA LEU A 9 -3.75 -7.07 -4.48
C LEU A 9 -4.64 -7.46 -3.29
N ALA A 10 -5.65 -8.32 -3.50
CA ALA A 10 -6.59 -8.72 -2.45
C ALA A 10 -5.94 -9.22 -1.14
N PRO A 11 -4.87 -10.04 -1.16
CA PRO A 11 -4.21 -10.47 0.08
C PRO A 11 -3.71 -9.29 0.93
N LEU A 12 -3.22 -8.24 0.28
CA LEU A 12 -2.69 -7.04 0.93
C LEU A 12 -3.82 -6.16 1.49
N PHE A 13 -4.96 -6.07 0.81
CA PHE A 13 -6.15 -5.40 1.36
C PHE A 13 -6.75 -6.13 2.56
N ILE A 14 -6.78 -7.47 2.54
CA ILE A 14 -7.28 -8.26 3.65
C ILE A 14 -6.45 -7.99 4.91
N ILE A 15 -5.12 -7.95 4.79
CA ILE A 15 -4.23 -7.67 5.93
C ILE A 15 -4.32 -6.23 6.38
N SER A 16 -4.43 -5.28 5.45
CA SER A 16 -4.66 -3.88 5.76
C SER A 16 -5.96 -3.70 6.57
N TRP A 17 -7.02 -4.43 6.22
CA TRP A 17 -8.26 -4.44 7.01
C TRP A 17 -8.08 -5.03 8.41
N PHE A 18 -7.34 -6.14 8.56
CA PHE A 18 -7.04 -6.72 9.88
C PHE A 18 -6.33 -5.73 10.82
N LEU A 19 -5.51 -4.84 10.27
CA LEU A 19 -4.81 -3.76 10.97
C LEU A 19 -5.64 -2.48 11.12
N CYS A 20 -6.94 -2.51 10.82
CA CYS A 20 -7.84 -1.35 10.85
C CYS A 20 -7.42 -0.19 9.92
N LEU A 21 -6.61 -0.46 8.90
CA LEU A 21 -6.12 0.54 7.94
C LEU A 21 -7.02 0.72 6.71
N GLY A 22 -8.00 -0.15 6.52
CA GLY A 22 -8.85 -0.19 5.34
C GLY A 22 -10.23 -0.76 5.62
N LEU A 23 -11.09 -0.74 4.60
CA LEU A 23 -12.45 -1.26 4.69
C LEU A 23 -12.49 -2.73 4.28
N PHE A 24 -13.34 -3.50 4.96
CA PHE A 24 -13.62 -4.87 4.58
C PHE A 24 -14.39 -4.93 3.27
N GLU A 25 -13.73 -5.41 2.22
CA GLU A 25 -14.32 -5.68 0.92
C GLU A 25 -14.17 -7.18 0.62
N TYR A 26 -15.05 -8.00 1.18
CA TYR A 26 -15.18 -9.40 0.79
C TYR A 26 -16.66 -9.77 0.57
N PRO A 27 -17.06 -10.17 -0.65
CA PRO A 27 -16.28 -10.25 -1.90
C PRO A 27 -15.85 -8.87 -2.45
N LEU A 28 -14.78 -8.85 -3.26
CA LEU A 28 -14.19 -7.64 -3.85
C LEU A 28 -15.25 -6.79 -4.59
N GLY A 29 -15.29 -5.49 -4.29
CA GLY A 29 -16.24 -4.56 -4.89
C GLY A 29 -17.50 -4.29 -4.04
N GLN A 30 -17.72 -5.04 -2.95
CA GLN A 30 -18.81 -4.79 -2.00
C GLN A 30 -18.27 -4.35 -0.64
N PRO A 31 -18.09 -3.03 -0.40
CA PRO A 31 -17.63 -2.53 0.88
C PRO A 31 -18.67 -2.75 1.97
N ARG A 32 -18.29 -3.52 2.99
CA ARG A 32 -19.10 -3.78 4.17
C ARG A 32 -18.73 -2.79 5.28
N TRP A 33 -19.22 -1.56 5.12
CA TRP A 33 -18.98 -0.45 6.04
C TRP A 33 -19.32 -0.79 7.49
N TYR A 34 -20.46 -1.44 7.71
CA TYR A 34 -20.95 -1.76 9.05
C TYR A 34 -20.03 -2.74 9.80
N PHE A 35 -19.62 -3.83 9.15
CA PHE A 35 -18.69 -4.80 9.75
C PHE A 35 -17.31 -4.19 10.00
N SER A 36 -16.84 -3.32 9.10
CA SER A 36 -15.57 -2.62 9.28
C SER A 36 -15.63 -1.66 10.48
N CYS A 37 -16.69 -0.86 10.59
CA CYS A 37 -16.89 0.03 11.74
C CYS A 37 -17.02 -0.74 13.05
N LEU A 38 -17.80 -1.82 13.08
CA LEU A 38 -17.94 -2.64 14.29
C LEU A 38 -16.62 -3.29 14.70
N TYR A 39 -15.85 -3.80 13.75
CA TYR A 39 -14.53 -4.37 14.03
C TYR A 39 -13.58 -3.31 14.58
N ILE A 40 -13.50 -2.15 13.92
CA ILE A 40 -12.71 -1.00 14.37
C ILE A 40 -13.13 -0.64 15.81
N LEU A 41 -14.42 -0.40 16.06
CA LEU A 41 -14.95 -0.09 17.39
C LEU A 41 -14.63 -1.16 18.44
N SER A 42 -14.71 -2.45 18.09
CA SER A 42 -14.40 -3.56 18.99
C SER A 42 -12.91 -3.62 19.34
N VAL A 43 -12.03 -3.44 18.35
CA VAL A 43 -10.59 -3.40 18.57
C VAL A 43 -10.23 -2.19 19.45
N TRP A 44 -10.84 -1.03 19.19
CA TRP A 44 -10.65 0.20 19.96
C TRP A 44 -11.20 0.12 21.39
N SER A 45 -12.37 -0.46 21.59
CA SER A 45 -12.94 -0.61 22.93
C SER A 45 -12.08 -1.54 23.79
N GLY A 46 -11.59 -2.66 23.21
CA GLY A 46 -10.61 -3.52 23.85
C GLY A 46 -9.32 -2.78 24.17
N LEU A 47 -8.83 -1.97 23.24
CA LEU A 47 -7.68 -1.10 23.43
C LEU A 47 -7.79 -0.15 24.62
N ILE A 48 -8.90 0.59 24.68
CA ILE A 48 -9.15 1.58 25.72
C ILE A 48 -9.24 0.86 27.07
N TYR A 49 -9.93 -0.27 27.11
CA TYR A 49 -10.17 -1.01 28.34
C TYR A 49 -8.93 -1.75 28.87
N TYR A 50 -8.21 -2.48 28.01
CA TYR A 50 -7.10 -3.34 28.42
C TYR A 50 -5.75 -2.64 28.48
N CYS A 51 -5.52 -1.64 27.63
CA CYS A 51 -4.22 -0.97 27.53
C CYS A 51 -4.27 0.42 28.20
N TYR A 52 -5.16 1.28 27.73
CA TYR A 52 -5.13 2.68 28.15
C TYR A 52 -5.69 2.91 29.55
N TYR A 53 -6.80 2.26 29.92
CA TYR A 53 -7.39 2.41 31.25
C TYR A 53 -6.42 2.03 32.39
N PRO A 54 -5.78 0.85 32.40
CA PRO A 54 -4.82 0.52 33.44
C PRO A 54 -3.60 1.46 33.41
N PHE A 55 -3.11 1.84 32.23
CA PHE A 55 -2.00 2.78 32.12
C PHE A 55 -2.36 4.17 32.70
N ILE A 56 -3.55 4.69 32.41
CA ILE A 56 -4.07 5.93 32.98
C ILE A 56 -4.17 5.80 34.51
N THR A 57 -4.73 4.71 35.05
CA THR A 57 -4.84 4.55 36.51
C THR A 57 -3.48 4.51 37.24
N VAL A 58 -2.43 4.00 36.59
CA VAL A 58 -1.06 3.99 37.12
C VAL A 58 -0.40 5.36 36.97
N VAL A 59 -0.59 6.01 35.83
CA VAL A 59 0.09 7.25 35.44
C VAL A 59 -0.58 8.52 36.00
N VAL A 60 -1.85 8.46 36.43
CA VAL A 60 -2.55 9.55 37.14
C VAL A 60 -1.81 10.02 38.41
N LYS A 61 -0.82 9.26 38.90
CA LYS A 61 0.10 9.69 39.97
C LYS A 61 1.32 10.51 39.49
N GLY A 62 1.50 10.80 38.20
CA GLY A 62 2.66 11.52 37.64
C GLY A 62 2.41 12.23 36.30
N SER A 63 3.48 12.79 35.69
CA SER A 63 3.44 13.64 34.47
C SER A 63 3.22 12.89 33.15
N GLY A 64 3.11 11.56 33.15
CA GLY A 64 2.99 10.74 31.92
C GLY A 64 1.62 10.81 31.21
N LEU A 65 0.62 11.48 31.81
CA LEU A 65 -0.72 11.60 31.23
C LEU A 65 -0.70 12.30 29.86
N ILE A 66 0.11 13.35 29.72
CA ILE A 66 0.21 14.15 28.50
C ILE A 66 0.78 13.28 27.35
N VAL A 67 1.86 12.54 27.62
CA VAL A 67 2.49 11.66 26.62
C VAL A 67 1.51 10.57 26.17
N THR A 68 0.74 10.00 27.10
CA THR A 68 -0.25 8.97 26.80
C THR A 68 -1.38 9.49 25.93
N LEU A 69 -1.90 10.68 26.22
CA LEU A 69 -2.94 11.34 25.41
C LEU A 69 -2.43 11.68 24.01
N ILE A 70 -1.19 12.18 23.89
CA ILE A 70 -0.57 12.47 22.59
C ILE A 70 -0.45 11.19 21.75
N LEU A 71 0.00 10.08 22.34
CA LEU A 71 0.08 8.78 21.66
C LEU A 71 -1.29 8.27 21.20
N LEU A 72 -2.33 8.43 22.03
CA LEU A 72 -3.69 8.02 21.70
C LEU A 72 -4.26 8.85 20.53
N LEU A 73 -4.06 10.17 20.56
CA LEU A 73 -4.45 11.06 19.47
C LEU A 73 -3.70 10.75 18.17
N ASN A 74 -2.41 10.42 18.25
CA ASN A 74 -1.61 10.04 17.08
C ASN A 74 -2.06 8.71 16.46
N ASN A 75 -2.46 7.73 17.28
CA ASN A 75 -3.01 6.49 16.77
C ASN A 75 -4.39 6.69 16.11
N LEU A 76 -5.23 7.55 16.69
CA LEU A 76 -6.52 7.93 16.11
C LEU A 76 -6.35 8.66 14.78
N SER A 77 -5.44 9.63 14.72
CA SER A 77 -5.17 10.38 13.50
C SER A 77 -4.61 9.48 12.40
N SER A 78 -3.68 8.57 12.72
CA SER A 78 -3.12 7.61 11.76
C SER A 78 -4.20 6.75 11.09
N ILE A 79 -5.16 6.25 11.89
CA ILE A 79 -6.25 5.43 11.37
C ILE A 79 -7.22 6.26 10.54
N LEU A 80 -7.59 7.46 10.96
CA LEU A 80 -8.44 8.36 10.17
C LEU A 80 -7.78 8.73 8.82
N ILE A 81 -6.48 9.01 8.84
CA ILE A 81 -5.69 9.29 7.64
C ILE A 81 -5.68 8.06 6.72
N SER A 82 -5.50 6.86 7.26
CA SER A 82 -5.49 5.62 6.47
C SER A 82 -6.83 5.34 5.78
N LEU A 83 -7.96 5.53 6.50
CA LEU A 83 -9.29 5.37 5.94
C LEU A 83 -9.59 6.40 4.86
N TYR A 84 -9.12 7.64 5.03
CA TYR A 84 -9.25 8.69 4.02
C TYR A 84 -8.47 8.33 2.75
N ARG A 85 -7.19 7.95 2.91
CA ARG A 85 -6.30 7.58 1.79
C ARG A 85 -6.73 6.31 1.07
N TYR A 86 -7.48 5.43 1.71
CA TYR A 86 -8.02 4.23 1.06
C TYR A 86 -8.87 4.57 -0.18
N LYS A 87 -9.63 5.68 -0.14
CA LYS A 87 -10.42 6.13 -1.30
C LYS A 87 -9.54 6.55 -2.47
N GLU A 88 -8.49 7.33 -2.20
CA GLU A 88 -7.52 7.76 -3.21
C GLU A 88 -6.78 6.57 -3.83
N LEU A 89 -6.37 5.63 -2.98
CA LEU A 89 -5.71 4.39 -3.40
C LEU A 89 -6.59 3.58 -4.36
N LYS A 90 -7.90 3.52 -4.12
CA LYS A 90 -8.86 2.85 -5.00
C LYS A 90 -8.97 3.52 -6.39
N ILE A 91 -8.94 4.85 -6.42
CA ILE A 91 -8.95 5.60 -7.69
C ILE A 91 -7.65 5.32 -8.46
N CYS A 92 -6.51 5.41 -7.79
CA CYS A 92 -5.20 5.10 -8.38
C CYS A 92 -5.15 3.69 -9.00
N LEU A 93 -5.74 2.70 -8.33
CA LEU A 93 -5.81 1.34 -8.86
C LEU A 93 -6.71 1.20 -10.09
N CYS A 94 -7.78 1.97 -10.15
CA CYS A 94 -8.65 2.02 -11.32
C CYS A 94 -7.88 2.57 -12.53
N GLU A 95 -7.21 3.71 -12.36
CA GLU A 95 -6.37 4.32 -13.40
C GLU A 95 -5.25 3.38 -13.85
N LEU A 96 -4.58 2.74 -12.90
CA LEU A 96 -3.53 1.77 -13.18
C LEU A 96 -4.03 0.53 -13.91
N SER A 97 -5.28 0.12 -13.69
CA SER A 97 -5.90 -0.97 -14.45
C SER A 97 -6.09 -0.59 -15.91
N ILE A 98 -6.50 0.65 -16.20
CA ILE A 98 -6.66 1.17 -17.56
C ILE A 98 -5.30 1.21 -18.27
N VAL A 99 -4.25 1.68 -17.59
CA VAL A 99 -2.87 1.67 -18.13
C VAL A 99 -2.40 0.25 -18.45
N ASN A 100 -2.77 -0.74 -17.63
CA ASN A 100 -2.43 -2.13 -17.95
C ASN A 100 -3.19 -2.68 -19.15
N ASP A 101 -4.45 -2.28 -19.35
CA ASP A 101 -5.25 -2.70 -20.50
C ASP A 101 -4.73 -2.09 -21.80
N THR A 102 -4.28 -0.83 -21.78
CA THR A 102 -3.62 -0.21 -22.94
C THR A 102 -2.26 -0.83 -23.24
N LEU A 103 -1.47 -1.15 -22.21
CA LEU A 103 -0.21 -1.90 -22.37
C LEU A 103 -0.44 -3.30 -22.95
N GLU A 104 -1.51 -3.99 -22.56
CA GLU A 104 -1.88 -5.28 -23.14
C GLU A 104 -2.25 -5.16 -24.62
N ALA A 105 -3.03 -4.13 -25.00
CA ALA A 105 -3.33 -3.85 -26.40
C ALA A 105 -2.08 -3.54 -27.24
N LEU A 106 -1.03 -2.99 -26.62
CA LEU A 106 0.29 -2.77 -27.21
C LEU A 106 1.19 -4.03 -27.20
N GLY A 107 0.67 -5.18 -26.77
CA GLY A 107 1.37 -6.47 -26.77
C GLY A 107 2.27 -6.72 -25.56
N ALA A 108 2.09 -6.01 -24.44
CA ALA A 108 2.78 -6.32 -23.18
C ALA A 108 1.93 -7.27 -22.31
N PRO A 109 2.45 -8.42 -21.86
CA PRO A 109 1.66 -9.39 -21.09
C PRO A 109 1.27 -8.86 -19.69
N LYS A 110 0.11 -9.32 -19.22
CA LYS A 110 -0.39 -9.08 -17.85
C LYS A 110 0.30 -10.01 -16.84
N GLU A 111 1.18 -9.45 -16.01
CA GLU A 111 1.92 -10.20 -14.98
C GLU A 111 1.27 -10.16 -13.58
N TYR A 112 -0.06 -10.12 -13.52
CA TYR A 112 -0.80 -10.06 -12.25
C TYR A 112 -0.51 -11.24 -11.32
N GLN A 113 -0.19 -12.40 -11.88
CA GLN A 113 0.12 -13.60 -11.09
C GLN A 113 1.49 -13.53 -10.42
N MET A 114 2.49 -12.94 -11.10
CA MET A 114 3.80 -12.67 -10.50
C MET A 114 3.66 -11.64 -9.37
N LEU A 115 2.94 -10.54 -9.60
CA LEU A 115 2.65 -9.54 -8.58
C LEU A 115 2.00 -10.16 -7.34
N ARG A 116 0.96 -10.98 -7.53
CA ARG A 116 0.27 -11.67 -6.44
C ARG A 116 1.21 -12.56 -5.64
N ASN A 117 2.09 -13.32 -6.30
CA ASN A 117 3.06 -14.17 -5.63
C ASN A 117 4.10 -13.37 -4.83
N TRP A 118 4.55 -12.23 -5.38
CA TRP A 118 5.44 -11.30 -4.67
C TRP A 118 4.79 -10.73 -3.41
N ILE A 119 3.53 -10.30 -3.51
CA ILE A 119 2.76 -9.79 -2.37
C ILE A 119 2.60 -10.87 -1.29
N ILE A 120 2.24 -12.10 -1.68
CA ILE A 120 2.09 -13.22 -0.73
C ILE A 120 3.42 -13.52 -0.02
N ARG A 121 4.57 -13.43 -0.71
CA ARG A 121 5.89 -13.61 -0.08
C ARG A 121 6.19 -12.53 0.95
N ILE A 122 5.93 -11.27 0.63
CA ILE A 122 6.11 -10.14 1.57
C ILE A 122 5.24 -10.33 2.81
N ILE A 123 3.98 -10.71 2.61
CA ILE A 123 3.03 -11.02 3.69
C ILE A 123 3.57 -12.14 4.59
N PHE A 124 4.08 -13.22 4.01
CA PHE A 124 4.60 -14.35 4.77
C PHE A 124 5.81 -13.97 5.64
N VAL A 125 6.74 -13.17 5.09
CA VAL A 125 7.87 -12.63 5.85
C VAL A 125 7.38 -11.77 7.01
N TRP A 126 6.41 -10.90 6.76
CA TRP A 126 5.86 -10.02 7.78
C TRP A 126 5.12 -10.77 8.91
N ILE A 127 4.34 -11.80 8.55
CA ILE A 127 3.69 -12.68 9.53
C ILE A 127 4.73 -13.41 10.39
N THR A 128 5.79 -13.92 9.76
CA THR A 128 6.87 -14.62 10.48
C THR A 128 7.55 -13.68 11.47
N TYR A 129 7.84 -12.44 11.06
CA TYR A 129 8.40 -11.40 11.93
C TYR A 129 7.50 -11.13 13.15
N PHE A 130 6.20 -10.96 12.93
CA PHE A 130 5.23 -10.77 14.01
C PHE A 130 5.24 -11.92 15.02
N PHE A 131 5.25 -13.17 14.54
CA PHE A 131 5.30 -14.33 15.43
C PHE A 131 6.61 -14.43 16.20
N THR A 132 7.75 -14.05 15.60
CA THR A 132 9.02 -14.04 16.30
C THR A 132 9.08 -13.00 17.42
N GLU A 133 8.56 -11.78 17.19
CA GLU A 133 8.48 -10.78 18.25
C GLU A 133 7.52 -11.20 19.36
N PHE A 134 6.35 -11.75 18.98
CA PHE A 134 5.40 -12.30 19.94
C PHE A 134 6.03 -13.38 20.83
N ALA A 135 6.74 -14.35 20.24
CA ALA A 135 7.39 -15.42 20.98
C ALA A 135 8.48 -14.91 21.93
N MET A 136 9.30 -13.95 21.48
CA MET A 136 10.31 -13.30 22.31
C MET A 136 9.69 -12.58 23.50
N LEU A 137 8.59 -11.85 23.28
CA LEU A 137 7.90 -11.10 24.32
C LEU A 137 7.25 -12.04 25.35
N CYS A 138 6.65 -13.15 24.90
CA CYS A 138 6.19 -14.21 25.79
C CYS A 138 7.33 -14.84 26.60
N TYR A 139 8.47 -15.12 25.98
CA TYR A 139 9.64 -15.69 26.67
C TYR A 139 10.17 -14.77 27.78
N ILE A 140 10.30 -13.47 27.49
CA ILE A 140 10.75 -12.46 28.46
C ILE A 140 9.77 -12.36 29.63
N LEU A 141 8.47 -12.26 29.34
CA LEU A 141 7.45 -12.14 30.39
C LEU A 141 7.35 -13.39 31.26
N CYS A 142 7.42 -14.59 30.67
CA CYS A 142 7.45 -15.84 31.41
C CYS A 142 8.69 -15.99 32.30
N ASN A 143 9.85 -15.47 31.88
CA ASN A 143 11.08 -15.53 32.69
C ASN A 143 11.11 -14.50 33.82
N ILE A 144 10.65 -13.28 33.58
CA ILE A 144 10.74 -12.18 34.56
C ILE A 144 9.59 -12.24 35.58
N TYR A 145 8.39 -12.63 35.16
CA TYR A 145 7.20 -12.57 36.00
C TYR A 145 6.64 -13.98 36.26
N SER A 146 6.88 -14.50 37.46
CA SER A 146 6.17 -15.68 38.00
C SER A 146 4.73 -15.30 38.43
N TYR A 147 3.93 -14.75 37.51
CA TYR A 147 2.56 -14.28 37.79
C TYR A 147 1.48 -15.29 37.35
N ARG A 148 0.32 -15.21 38.02
CA ARG A 148 -0.91 -15.91 37.64
C ARG A 148 -1.27 -15.58 36.18
N PHE A 149 -1.73 -16.60 35.44
CA PHE A 149 -2.10 -16.56 34.01
C PHE A 149 -2.90 -15.31 33.57
N VAL A 150 -3.79 -14.81 34.43
CA VAL A 150 -4.65 -13.64 34.16
C VAL A 150 -3.86 -12.32 34.04
N ASP A 151 -2.86 -12.12 34.89
CA ASP A 151 -2.02 -10.90 34.86
C ASP A 151 -1.02 -10.94 33.71
N LEU A 152 -0.56 -12.15 33.34
CA LEU A 152 0.25 -12.41 32.16
C LEU A 152 -0.48 -12.02 30.87
N PHE A 153 -1.75 -12.45 30.72
CA PHE A 153 -2.57 -12.09 29.56
C PHE A 153 -2.73 -10.57 29.42
N LYS A 154 -2.99 -9.88 30.52
CA LYS A 154 -3.13 -8.42 30.55
C LYS A 154 -1.81 -7.73 30.21
N GLY A 155 -0.69 -8.21 30.74
CA GLY A 155 0.65 -7.68 30.45
C GLY A 155 1.07 -7.86 29.00
N ILE A 156 0.88 -9.08 28.44
CA ILE A 156 1.14 -9.41 27.03
C ILE A 156 0.31 -8.50 26.12
N TYR A 157 -0.99 -8.42 26.36
CA TYR A 157 -1.91 -7.62 25.56
C TYR A 157 -1.53 -6.13 25.60
N SER A 158 -1.19 -5.60 26.77
CA SER A 158 -0.77 -4.21 26.92
C SER A 158 0.54 -3.90 26.21
N LEU A 159 1.55 -4.78 26.29
CA LEU A 159 2.88 -4.57 25.69
C LEU A 159 2.87 -4.67 24.17
N LEU A 160 2.26 -5.73 23.61
CA LEU A 160 2.11 -5.91 22.17
C LEU A 160 1.40 -4.71 21.53
N TYR A 161 0.35 -4.22 22.19
CA TYR A 161 -0.45 -3.17 21.60
C TYR A 161 0.20 -1.79 21.73
N LEU A 162 0.75 -1.42 22.90
CA LEU A 162 1.40 -0.10 23.07
C LEU A 162 2.70 0.03 22.27
N SER A 163 3.50 -1.03 22.19
CA SER A 163 4.82 -0.97 21.56
C SER A 163 4.77 -1.27 20.06
N ASP A 164 3.98 -2.25 19.63
CA ASP A 164 4.13 -2.82 18.28
C ASP A 164 2.96 -2.54 17.34
N TYR A 165 1.74 -2.27 17.84
CA TYR A 165 0.62 -1.98 16.95
C TYR A 165 0.89 -0.79 16.02
N ALA A 166 1.34 0.34 16.56
CA ALA A 166 1.67 1.52 15.75
C ALA A 166 2.80 1.24 14.74
N LYS A 167 3.80 0.42 15.13
CA LYS A 167 4.88 0.01 14.22
C LYS A 167 4.33 -0.85 13.08
N HIS A 168 3.49 -1.84 13.37
CA HIS A 168 2.86 -2.71 12.38
C HIS A 168 1.92 -1.95 11.43
N VAL A 169 1.17 -0.98 11.94
CA VAL A 169 0.34 -0.06 11.16
C VAL A 169 1.21 0.78 10.21
N ASN A 170 2.33 1.33 10.69
CA ASN A 170 3.25 2.10 9.84
C ASN A 170 3.95 1.24 8.78
N ILE A 171 4.42 0.05 9.17
CA ILE A 171 5.09 -0.90 8.26
C ILE A 171 4.11 -1.34 7.16
N SER A 172 2.87 -1.69 7.50
CA SER A 172 1.88 -2.09 6.50
C SER A 172 1.49 -0.93 5.59
N SER A 173 1.30 0.29 6.11
CA SER A 173 1.10 1.49 5.28
C SER A 173 2.25 1.71 4.31
N ALA A 174 3.50 1.59 4.78
CA ALA A 174 4.69 1.70 3.94
C ALA A 174 4.77 0.57 2.90
N LEU A 175 4.40 -0.67 3.25
CA LEU A 175 4.36 -1.81 2.32
C LEU A 175 3.30 -1.60 1.23
N ILE A 176 2.11 -1.09 1.58
CA ILE A 176 1.06 -0.76 0.61
C ILE A 176 1.56 0.30 -0.37
N CYS A 177 2.14 1.38 0.14
CA CYS A 177 2.68 2.46 -0.68
C CYS A 177 3.85 1.98 -1.57
N GLY A 178 4.81 1.26 -0.98
CA GLY A 178 5.99 0.77 -1.69
C GLY A 178 5.66 -0.26 -2.77
N THR A 179 4.70 -1.15 -2.53
CA THR A 179 4.25 -2.11 -3.55
C THR A 179 3.52 -1.42 -4.71
N LEU A 180 2.70 -0.42 -4.44
CA LEU A 180 2.05 0.38 -5.47
C LEU A 180 3.06 1.17 -6.29
N LEU A 181 3.96 1.90 -5.63
CA LEU A 181 5.01 2.68 -6.30
C LEU A 181 5.96 1.81 -7.12
N GLY A 182 6.39 0.66 -6.57
CA GLY A 182 7.24 -0.28 -7.30
C GLY A 182 6.54 -0.85 -8.53
N TYR A 183 5.24 -1.17 -8.41
CA TYR A 183 4.46 -1.67 -9.54
C TYR A 183 4.21 -0.59 -10.61
N THR A 184 3.84 0.64 -10.22
CA THR A 184 3.66 1.74 -11.17
C THR A 184 4.96 2.07 -11.88
N SER A 185 6.08 2.18 -11.15
CA SER A 185 7.42 2.42 -11.70
C SER A 185 7.80 1.35 -12.73
N SER A 186 7.61 0.07 -12.41
CA SER A 186 7.86 -1.03 -13.35
C SER A 186 7.02 -0.91 -14.63
N ARG A 187 5.76 -0.47 -14.53
CA ARG A 187 4.89 -0.24 -15.69
C ARG A 187 5.31 0.97 -16.51
N PHE A 188 5.69 2.08 -15.87
CA PHE A 188 6.23 3.24 -16.57
C PHE A 188 7.50 2.90 -17.34
N HIS A 189 8.39 2.09 -16.76
CA HIS A 189 9.58 1.62 -17.48
C HIS A 189 9.21 0.86 -18.75
N ARG A 190 8.24 -0.07 -18.67
CA ARG A 190 7.75 -0.80 -19.85
C ARG A 190 7.10 0.10 -20.90
N VAL A 191 6.34 1.11 -20.47
CA VAL A 191 5.77 2.11 -21.40
C VAL A 191 6.90 2.84 -22.12
N ASN A 192 7.93 3.26 -21.39
CA ASN A 192 9.08 3.97 -21.94
C ASN A 192 9.85 3.11 -22.95
N ASP A 193 10.13 1.84 -22.62
CA ASP A 193 10.80 0.90 -23.52
C ASP A 193 10.02 0.71 -24.83
N ARG A 194 8.68 0.61 -24.74
CA ARG A 194 7.81 0.48 -25.92
C ARG A 194 7.75 1.74 -26.77
N LEU A 195 7.70 2.92 -26.15
CA LEU A 195 7.77 4.20 -26.87
C LEU A 195 9.10 4.34 -27.61
N HIS A 196 10.21 3.91 -27.01
CA HIS A 196 11.52 3.93 -27.64
C HIS A 196 11.59 3.00 -28.87
N ILE A 197 11.00 1.80 -28.78
CA ILE A 197 10.89 0.87 -29.91
C ILE A 197 10.01 1.45 -31.02
N LEU A 198 8.86 2.05 -30.68
CA LEU A 198 7.98 2.68 -31.67
C LEU A 198 8.66 3.87 -32.36
N TYR A 199 9.38 4.70 -31.60
CA TYR A 199 10.11 5.84 -32.13
C TYR A 199 11.24 5.41 -33.07
N SER A 200 12.05 4.42 -32.67
CA SER A 200 13.11 3.86 -33.52
C SER A 200 12.55 3.23 -34.79
N ASN A 201 11.51 2.38 -34.69
CA ASN A 201 10.87 1.79 -35.87
C ASN A 201 10.29 2.84 -36.83
N LEU A 202 9.73 3.95 -36.33
CA LEU A 202 9.24 5.03 -37.18
C LEU A 202 10.38 5.75 -37.90
N PHE A 203 11.50 5.99 -37.23
CA PHE A 203 12.64 6.69 -37.81
C PHE A 203 13.46 5.81 -38.78
N GLU A 204 13.63 4.54 -38.44
CA GLU A 204 14.37 3.55 -39.23
C GLU A 204 13.61 3.18 -40.51
N ASN A 205 12.28 2.98 -40.45
CA ASN A 205 11.47 2.83 -41.66
C ASN A 205 11.52 4.07 -42.57
N ASN A 206 11.65 5.28 -42.01
CA ASN A 206 11.77 6.50 -42.83
C ASN A 206 13.16 6.63 -43.50
N ALA A 207 14.20 5.93 -43.01
CA ALA A 207 15.52 5.92 -43.63
C ALA A 207 15.60 4.93 -44.81
N ASP A 208 14.89 3.80 -44.75
CA ASP A 208 14.87 2.79 -45.81
C ASP A 208 13.94 3.14 -46.99
N TYR A 209 12.92 3.99 -46.79
CA TYR A 209 12.08 4.52 -47.88
C TYR A 209 12.60 5.86 -48.42
N GLY A 210 13.91 5.95 -48.64
CA GLY A 210 14.49 6.96 -49.50
C GLY A 210 13.78 6.98 -50.86
N CYS A 211 13.05 8.08 -51.11
CA CYS A 211 12.55 8.52 -52.42
C CYS A 211 11.15 8.06 -52.86
N LYS A 212 10.07 8.45 -52.15
CA LYS A 212 8.83 8.96 -52.84
C LYS A 212 7.67 9.55 -52.00
N ARG A 213 7.69 9.55 -50.67
CA ARG A 213 6.49 9.97 -49.87
C ARG A 213 6.73 11.08 -48.84
N GLN A 214 7.66 11.98 -49.13
CA GLN A 214 8.19 12.96 -48.18
C GLN A 214 7.33 14.23 -47.97
N THR A 215 6.17 14.39 -48.62
CA THR A 215 5.43 15.67 -48.57
C THR A 215 4.17 15.68 -47.71
N SER A 216 3.62 14.54 -47.27
CA SER A 216 2.35 14.52 -46.50
C SER A 216 2.51 14.35 -44.98
N SER A 217 3.47 13.57 -44.51
CA SER A 217 3.70 13.35 -43.06
C SER A 217 4.58 14.43 -42.42
N ILE A 218 5.45 15.08 -43.20
CA ILE A 218 6.31 16.17 -42.73
C ILE A 218 5.48 17.40 -42.36
N LEU A 219 4.35 17.66 -43.02
CA LEU A 219 3.51 18.82 -42.72
C LEU A 219 2.84 18.73 -41.34
N VAL A 220 2.42 17.53 -40.93
CA VAL A 220 1.76 17.31 -39.63
C VAL A 220 2.75 17.42 -38.47
N CYS A 221 3.97 16.91 -38.62
CA CYS A 221 5.02 17.09 -37.61
C CYS A 221 5.58 18.52 -37.59
N TYR A 222 5.68 19.21 -38.72
CA TYR A 222 6.16 20.60 -38.74
C TYR A 222 5.15 21.56 -38.06
N GLN A 223 3.85 21.28 -38.10
CA GLN A 223 2.84 22.05 -37.34
C GLN A 223 2.98 21.88 -35.82
N ILE A 224 3.52 20.76 -35.34
CA ILE A 224 3.79 20.54 -33.91
C ILE A 224 5.12 21.22 -33.51
N THR A 225 6.07 21.32 -34.44
CA THR A 225 7.42 21.86 -34.18
C THR A 225 7.53 23.38 -34.43
N GLY A 226 6.50 24.01 -35.02
CA GLY A 226 6.44 25.45 -35.27
C GLY A 226 6.09 26.33 -34.07
N ALA A 227 5.73 25.73 -32.93
CA ALA A 227 5.60 26.43 -31.66
C ALA A 227 6.95 26.39 -30.92
N LYS A 228 7.83 27.33 -31.30
CA LYS A 228 9.09 27.63 -30.60
C LYS A 228 8.87 27.74 -29.09
N ASP A 229 9.84 27.17 -28.36
CA ASP A 229 10.18 27.45 -26.97
C ASP A 229 9.22 26.98 -25.88
N ARG A 230 8.98 25.66 -25.81
CA ARG A 230 8.75 25.03 -24.51
C ARG A 230 9.83 24.00 -24.21
N LYS A 231 10.55 24.32 -23.13
CA LYS A 231 11.60 23.57 -22.44
C LYS A 231 11.40 22.06 -22.51
N GLN A 232 12.53 21.38 -22.63
CA GLN A 232 12.71 19.96 -22.41
C GLN A 232 12.16 19.54 -21.05
N ASP A 233 10.85 19.37 -20.93
CA ASP A 233 10.26 18.59 -19.85
C ASP A 233 10.15 17.15 -20.37
N ILE A 234 11.32 16.57 -20.63
CA ILE A 234 11.49 15.12 -20.58
C ILE A 234 11.02 14.77 -19.17
N TRP A 235 9.97 13.97 -19.07
CA TRP A 235 9.45 13.46 -17.79
C TRP A 235 10.50 12.55 -17.14
N ILE A 236 11.53 13.18 -16.58
CA ILE A 236 12.35 12.66 -15.51
C ILE A 236 11.70 13.18 -14.23
N LEU A 237 10.60 12.55 -13.84
CA LEU A 237 10.16 12.57 -12.45
C LEU A 237 9.15 11.45 -12.22
N MET A 238 9.64 10.25 -11.91
CA MET A 238 9.52 9.66 -10.58
C MET A 238 10.37 8.38 -10.47
#